data_AF-A0A7Y8HDW6-F1
#
_entry.id   AF-A0A7Y8HDW6-F1
#
_cell.length_a   1.000
_cell.length_b   1.000
_cell.length_c   1.000
_cell.angle_alpha   90.00
_cell.angle_beta   90.00
_cell.angle_gamma   90.00
#
_symmetry.space_group_name_H-M   'P 1'
#
loop_
_entity.id
_entity.type
_entity.pdbx_description
1 polymer ?
#
loop_
_entity_poly.entity_id
_entity_poly.type
_entity_poly.pdbx_seq_one_letter_code
_entity_poly.pdbx_strand_id
1 'polypeptide(L)'
;ALGMGLEVIASETHGMAMRGGSVISTLKVGAYRGPLIGSGQADVMLVLDPGSYDTFANLLSPKGISFVNTASPVSYPHIDATDLAAKMGSPLMSNLVLLGFALGHNRLFCTYAQVEETAGKISPARFKDANLRALSLGYSASQKGKP
;
A
#
# COMPACT_ATOMS: atom_id res chain seq x y z
N ALA A 1 -10.61 4.00 7.99
CA ALA A 1 -10.50 3.62 9.41
C ALA A 1 -11.19 4.65 10.32
N LEU A 2 -10.71 5.90 10.41
CA LEU A 2 -11.36 6.94 11.23
C LEU A 2 -12.84 7.16 10.85
N GLY A 3 -13.14 7.28 9.55
CA GLY A 3 -14.53 7.37 9.06
C GLY A 3 -15.39 6.12 9.30
N MET A 4 -14.79 5.01 9.75
CA MET A 4 -15.48 3.78 10.14
C MET A 4 -15.58 3.63 11.67
N GLY A 5 -15.15 4.64 12.45
CA GLY A 5 -15.12 4.58 13.92
C GLY A 5 -14.05 3.65 14.49
N LEU A 6 -13.05 3.26 13.70
CA LEU A 6 -11.96 2.37 14.15
C LEU A 6 -10.82 3.17 14.78
N GLU A 7 -10.25 2.62 15.84
CA GLU A 7 -8.99 3.10 16.42
C GLU A 7 -7.83 2.90 15.44
N VAL A 8 -6.90 3.86 15.40
CA VAL A 8 -5.76 3.84 14.49
C VAL A 8 -4.52 4.33 15.21
N ILE A 9 -3.42 3.58 15.07
CA ILE A 9 -2.07 4.07 15.38
C ILE A 9 -1.26 4.04 14.08
N ALA A 10 -0.72 5.20 13.71
CA ALA A 10 0.23 5.34 12.62
C ALA A 10 1.61 5.68 13.20
N SER A 11 2.66 5.05 12.69
CA SER A 11 4.04 5.32 13.09
C SER A 11 4.96 5.21 11.89
N GLU A 12 5.86 6.18 11.74
CA GLU A 12 6.82 6.22 10.65
C GLU A 12 8.24 6.28 11.20
N THR A 13 9.05 5.29 10.84
CA THR A 13 10.43 5.19 11.34
C THR A 13 11.36 5.80 10.31
N HIS A 14 11.77 7.05 10.55
CA HIS A 14 12.63 7.81 9.63
C HIS A 14 14.13 7.60 9.85
N GLY A 15 14.55 6.80 10.86
CA GLY A 15 15.91 6.70 11.40
C GLY A 15 17.08 6.75 10.40
N MET A 16 17.68 5.61 10.07
CA MET A 16 18.83 5.56 9.13
C MET A 16 18.48 5.99 7.70
N ALA A 17 17.19 6.13 7.38
CA ALA A 17 16.69 6.57 6.08
C ALA A 17 17.06 8.02 5.72
N MET A 18 17.29 8.89 6.71
CA MET A 18 17.79 10.27 6.48
C MET A 18 19.16 10.33 5.78
N ARG A 19 19.89 9.21 5.69
CA ARG A 19 21.17 9.08 4.97
C ARG A 19 21.10 8.09 3.79
N GLY A 20 19.91 7.86 3.22
CA GLY A 20 19.73 7.05 2.01
C GLY A 20 19.28 5.61 2.24
N GLY A 21 18.54 5.33 3.32
CA GLY A 21 17.94 4.02 3.60
C GLY A 21 16.44 3.95 3.32
N SER A 22 15.87 2.74 3.32
CA SER A 22 14.43 2.53 3.14
C SER A 22 13.62 3.08 4.32
N VAL A 23 12.51 3.75 4.01
CA VAL A 23 11.53 4.23 5.00
C VAL A 23 10.45 3.18 5.18
N ILE A 24 9.99 3.01 6.42
CA ILE A 24 8.82 2.19 6.74
C ILE A 24 7.76 3.05 7.43
N SER A 25 6.54 2.99 6.88
CA SER A 25 5.34 3.52 7.51
C SER A 25 4.46 2.36 7.95
N THR A 26 4.03 2.38 9.21
CA THR A 26 3.24 1.31 9.83
C THR A 26 1.88 1.85 10.23
N LEU A 27 0.85 1.03 10.01
CA LEU A 27 -0.54 1.35 10.34
C LEU A 27 -1.15 0.17 11.09
N LYS A 28 -1.66 0.45 12.29
CA LYS A 28 -2.41 -0.51 13.10
C LYS A 28 -3.84 -0.03 13.24
N VAL A 29 -4.80 -0.85 12.84
CA VAL A 29 -6.23 -0.51 12.86
C VAL A 29 -6.96 -1.46 13.81
N GLY A 30 -7.54 -0.92 14.87
CA GLY A 30 -8.14 -1.67 15.98
C GLY A 30 -7.60 -1.23 17.34
N ALA A 31 -8.05 -1.89 18.41
CA ALA A 31 -7.74 -1.56 19.80
C ALA A 31 -6.31 -1.98 20.21
N TYR A 32 -5.31 -1.30 19.64
CA TYR A 32 -3.90 -1.54 19.93
C TYR A 32 -3.35 -0.54 20.95
N ARG A 33 -2.43 -1.00 21.81
CA ARG A 33 -1.82 -0.17 22.88
C ARG A 33 -0.41 0.35 22.58
N GLY A 34 0.22 -0.11 21.50
CA GLY A 34 1.60 0.22 21.17
C GLY A 34 1.81 0.48 19.67
N PRO A 35 2.73 1.38 19.28
CA PRO A 35 2.87 1.83 17.91
C PRO A 35 3.64 0.86 17.02
N LEU A 36 4.51 0.02 17.59
CA LEU A 36 5.35 -0.88 16.82
C LEU A 36 4.59 -2.13 16.38
N ILE A 37 4.90 -2.60 15.17
CA ILE A 37 4.54 -3.93 14.68
C ILE A 37 5.70 -4.86 15.06
N GLY A 38 5.41 -5.91 15.83
CA GLY A 38 6.41 -6.91 16.20
C GLY A 38 6.78 -7.82 15.02
N SER A 39 7.90 -8.54 15.15
CA SER A 39 8.27 -9.56 14.17
C SER A 39 7.15 -10.59 14.01
N GLY A 40 6.80 -10.92 12.77
CA GLY A 40 5.76 -11.88 12.45
C GLY A 40 4.32 -11.42 12.78
N GLN A 41 4.08 -10.12 12.94
CA GLN A 41 2.76 -9.60 13.33
C GLN A 41 2.05 -8.77 12.26
N ALA A 42 2.70 -8.41 11.16
CA ALA A 42 2.02 -7.68 10.08
C ALA A 42 1.11 -8.63 9.29
N ASP A 43 -0.16 -8.26 9.13
CA ASP A 43 -1.11 -8.99 8.28
C ASP A 43 -0.92 -8.66 6.79
N VAL A 44 -0.55 -7.41 6.49
CA VAL A 44 -0.39 -6.90 5.13
C VAL A 44 0.86 -6.02 5.05
N MET A 45 1.61 -6.13 3.96
CA MET A 45 2.76 -5.28 3.65
C MET A 45 2.66 -4.75 2.21
N LEU A 46 2.78 -3.43 2.04
CA LEU A 46 2.87 -2.78 0.72
C LEU A 46 4.31 -2.37 0.47
N VAL A 47 4.93 -2.92 -0.57
CA VAL A 47 6.36 -2.73 -0.87
C VAL A 47 6.48 -1.88 -2.12
N LEU A 48 6.87 -0.61 -1.93
CA LEU A 48 7.04 0.35 -3.03
C LEU A 48 8.37 0.20 -3.78
N ASP A 49 9.41 -0.15 -3.05
CA ASP A 49 10.74 -0.44 -3.58
C ASP A 49 11.07 -1.90 -3.25
N PRO A 50 11.21 -2.81 -4.24
CA PRO A 50 11.42 -4.23 -3.99
C PRO A 50 12.72 -4.49 -3.22
N GLY A 51 13.74 -3.62 -3.33
CA GLY A 51 14.98 -3.72 -2.56
C GLY A 51 14.79 -3.59 -1.04
N SER A 52 13.68 -2.99 -0.60
CA SER A 52 13.35 -2.85 0.82
C SER A 52 12.67 -4.09 1.43
N TYR A 53 12.22 -5.05 0.61
CA TYR A 53 11.45 -6.22 1.10
C TYR A 53 12.23 -7.01 2.14
N ASP A 54 13.45 -7.46 1.82
CA ASP A 54 14.24 -8.33 2.71
C ASP A 54 14.59 -7.64 4.04
N THR A 55 14.68 -6.31 4.05
CA THR A 55 14.96 -5.52 5.25
C THR A 55 13.82 -5.59 6.27
N PHE A 56 12.57 -5.71 5.79
CA PHE A 56 11.36 -5.66 6.64
C PHE A 56 10.53 -6.95 6.61
N ALA A 57 10.94 -7.95 5.83
CA ALA A 57 10.22 -9.21 5.66
C ALA A 57 9.94 -9.94 6.97
N ASN A 58 10.80 -9.77 7.98
CA ASN A 58 10.64 -10.35 9.32
C ASN A 58 9.41 -9.81 10.08
N LEU A 59 8.84 -8.68 9.67
CA LEU A 59 7.62 -8.13 10.25
C LEU A 59 6.37 -8.86 9.75
N LEU A 60 6.41 -9.42 8.54
CA LEU A 60 5.26 -10.11 7.95
C LEU A 60 4.94 -11.39 8.71
N SER A 61 3.68 -11.56 9.10
CA SER A 61 3.22 -12.79 9.76
C SER A 61 3.22 -13.98 8.82
N PRO A 62 3.27 -15.24 9.33
CA PRO A 62 3.20 -16.43 8.49
C PRO A 62 1.92 -16.55 7.64
N LYS A 63 0.84 -15.86 8.02
CA LYS A 63 -0.44 -15.78 7.28
C LYS A 63 -0.61 -14.46 6.53
N GLY A 64 0.39 -13.59 6.64
CA GLY A 64 0.38 -12.26 6.05
C GLY A 64 0.54 -12.31 4.54
N ILE A 65 0.22 -11.20 3.90
CA ILE A 65 0.39 -11.04 2.46
C ILE A 65 1.21 -9.78 2.16
N SER A 66 2.15 -9.90 1.23
CA SER A 66 2.85 -8.75 0.67
C SER A 66 2.29 -8.41 -0.72
N PHE A 67 2.26 -7.12 -1.05
CA PHE A 67 2.00 -6.62 -2.39
C PHE A 67 3.23 -5.83 -2.84
N VAL A 68 3.87 -6.27 -3.92
CA VAL A 68 5.19 -5.76 -4.31
C VAL A 68 5.13 -4.99 -5.61
N ASN A 69 5.68 -3.77 -5.61
CA ASN A 69 5.88 -2.98 -6.80
C ASN A 69 7.11 -3.47 -7.56
N THR A 70 6.92 -4.33 -8.55
CA THR A 70 8.00 -4.89 -9.38
C THR A 70 7.44 -5.43 -10.69
N ALA A 71 8.23 -5.29 -11.77
CA ALA A 71 7.98 -5.95 -13.04
C ALA A 71 8.43 -7.43 -13.04
N SER A 72 9.37 -7.78 -12.17
CA SER A 72 9.94 -9.12 -12.08
C SER A 72 9.03 -10.06 -11.29
N PRO A 73 8.83 -11.31 -11.74
CA PRO A 73 8.07 -12.30 -10.99
C PRO A 73 8.63 -12.51 -9.58
N VAL A 74 7.75 -12.47 -8.58
CA VAL A 74 8.03 -12.79 -7.18
C VAL A 74 6.93 -13.66 -6.60
N SER A 75 7.19 -14.31 -5.46
CA SER A 75 6.25 -15.24 -4.81
C SER A 75 4.98 -14.60 -4.26
N TYR A 76 4.92 -13.26 -4.20
CA TYR A 76 3.76 -12.51 -3.75
C TYR A 76 3.05 -11.84 -4.94
N PRO A 77 1.75 -11.47 -4.79
CA PRO A 77 1.10 -10.63 -5.78
C PRO A 77 1.89 -9.36 -6.03
N HIS A 78 2.18 -9.10 -7.30
CA HIS A 78 3.03 -7.99 -7.71
C HIS A 78 2.45 -7.28 -8.94
N ILE A 79 2.88 -6.05 -9.11
CA ILE A 79 2.49 -5.18 -10.22
C ILE A 79 3.63 -4.19 -10.48
N ASP A 80 3.86 -3.82 -11.74
CA ASP A 80 4.73 -2.69 -12.07
C ASP A 80 3.96 -1.37 -11.91
N ALA A 81 3.73 -0.98 -10.64
CA ALA A 81 2.99 0.24 -10.31
C ALA A 81 3.75 1.50 -10.77
N THR A 82 5.08 1.46 -10.81
CA THR A 82 5.93 2.56 -11.29
C THR A 82 5.69 2.84 -12.77
N ASP A 83 5.79 1.83 -13.62
CA ASP A 83 5.56 1.97 -15.07
C ASP A 83 4.10 2.36 -15.37
N LEU A 84 3.14 1.74 -14.69
CA LEU A 84 1.72 2.10 -14.83
C LEU A 84 1.45 3.57 -14.48
N ALA A 85 2.03 4.06 -13.37
CA ALA A 85 1.94 5.45 -12.96
C ALA A 85 2.63 6.40 -13.97
N ALA A 86 3.78 5.99 -14.53
CA ALA A 86 4.47 6.75 -15.57
C ALA A 86 3.65 6.86 -16.86
N LYS A 87 3.04 5.76 -17.32
CA LYS A 87 2.19 5.72 -18.53
C LYS A 87 0.95 6.60 -18.45
N MET A 88 0.41 6.82 -17.25
CA MET A 88 -0.69 7.77 -17.05
C MET A 88 -0.24 9.24 -16.90
N GLY A 89 1.06 9.52 -17.03
CA GLY A 89 1.65 10.85 -16.91
C GLY A 89 1.80 11.34 -15.47
N SER A 90 1.82 10.44 -14.49
CA SER A 90 1.90 10.79 -13.06
C SER A 90 2.80 9.80 -12.29
N PRO A 91 4.11 9.74 -12.59
CA PRO A 91 5.03 8.73 -12.05
C PRO A 91 5.11 8.71 -10.50
N LEU A 92 4.77 9.82 -9.84
CA LEU A 92 4.74 9.92 -8.38
C LEU A 92 3.54 9.18 -7.73
N MET A 93 2.66 8.56 -8.51
CA MET A 93 1.43 7.91 -8.03
C MET A 93 1.53 6.38 -7.91
N SER A 94 2.74 5.82 -7.95
CA SER A 94 2.95 4.37 -7.79
C SER A 94 2.37 3.83 -6.49
N ASN A 95 2.34 4.62 -5.42
CA ASN A 95 1.70 4.26 -4.15
C ASN A 95 0.19 4.05 -4.25
N LEU A 96 -0.52 4.89 -5.00
CA LEU A 96 -1.96 4.75 -5.21
C LEU A 96 -2.28 3.62 -6.16
N VAL A 97 -1.45 3.40 -7.20
CA VAL A 97 -1.58 2.23 -8.07
C VAL A 97 -1.38 0.94 -7.26
N LEU A 98 -0.33 0.85 -6.44
CA LEU A 98 -0.08 -0.32 -5.60
C LEU A 98 -1.20 -0.53 -4.56
N LEU A 99 -1.70 0.54 -3.94
CA LEU A 99 -2.84 0.48 -3.02
C LEU A 99 -4.10 -0.03 -3.71
N GLY A 100 -4.40 0.48 -4.91
CA GLY A 100 -5.51 0.02 -5.74
C GLY A 100 -5.42 -1.49 -6.03
N PHE A 101 -4.23 -1.93 -6.43
CA PHE A 101 -3.95 -3.34 -6.69
C PHE A 101 -4.16 -4.22 -5.45
N ALA A 102 -3.67 -3.79 -4.29
CA ALA A 102 -3.87 -4.50 -3.02
C ALA A 102 -5.36 -4.58 -2.61
N LEU A 103 -6.15 -3.53 -2.88
CA LEU A 103 -7.58 -3.51 -2.57
C LEU A 103 -8.37 -4.57 -3.35
N GLY A 104 -8.01 -4.86 -4.60
CA GLY A 104 -8.75 -5.87 -5.40
C GLY A 104 -8.47 -7.33 -5.00
N HIS A 105 -7.51 -7.56 -4.12
CA HIS A 105 -7.27 -8.84 -3.47
C HIS A 105 -8.12 -9.05 -2.20
N ASN A 106 -8.83 -8.02 -1.74
CA ASN A 106 -9.72 -8.10 -0.56
C ASN A 106 -9.01 -8.61 0.71
N ARG A 107 -7.74 -8.25 0.89
CA ARG A 107 -6.94 -8.60 2.09
C ARG A 107 -6.77 -7.45 3.08
N LEU A 108 -7.10 -6.22 2.67
CA LEU A 108 -7.09 -5.04 3.52
C LEU A 108 -8.37 -4.98 4.38
N PHE A 109 -8.33 -4.22 5.46
CA PHE A 109 -9.47 -3.98 6.37
C PHE A 109 -10.59 -3.11 5.75
N CYS A 110 -10.37 -2.59 4.54
CA CYS A 110 -11.28 -1.70 3.84
C CYS A 110 -11.48 -2.14 2.38
N THR A 111 -12.57 -1.66 1.79
CA THR A 111 -12.94 -1.93 0.40
C THR A 111 -12.43 -0.85 -0.54
N TYR A 112 -12.35 -1.16 -1.84
CA TYR A 112 -12.03 -0.17 -2.87
C TYR A 112 -12.95 1.05 -2.82
N ALA A 113 -14.27 0.83 -2.74
CA ALA A 113 -15.25 1.91 -2.71
C ALA A 113 -15.03 2.89 -1.53
N GLN A 114 -14.73 2.37 -0.34
CA GLN A 114 -14.42 3.20 0.83
C GLN A 114 -13.14 4.02 0.65
N VAL A 115 -12.10 3.44 0.04
CA VAL A 115 -10.84 4.14 -0.22
C VAL A 115 -11.00 5.17 -1.34
N GLU A 116 -11.72 4.84 -2.40
CA GLU A 116 -12.02 5.76 -3.51
C GLU A 116 -12.79 6.99 -3.02
N GLU A 117 -13.86 6.78 -2.25
CA GLU A 117 -14.63 7.86 -1.64
C GLU A 117 -13.75 8.74 -0.74
N THR A 118 -12.94 8.11 0.12
CA THR A 118 -12.03 8.83 1.04
C THR A 118 -10.98 9.62 0.26
N ALA A 119 -10.34 9.00 -0.73
CA ALA A 119 -9.35 9.64 -1.59
C ALA A 119 -9.96 10.85 -2.33
N GLY A 120 -11.20 10.73 -2.81
CA GLY A 120 -11.92 11.83 -3.46
C GLY A 120 -12.24 13.00 -2.54
N LYS A 121 -12.36 12.77 -1.22
CA LYS A 121 -12.59 13.82 -0.21
C LYS A 121 -11.30 14.50 0.24
N ILE A 122 -10.22 13.74 0.44
CA ILE A 122 -8.97 14.27 1.01
C ILE A 122 -7.95 14.74 -0.03
N SER A 123 -8.09 14.34 -1.30
CA SER A 123 -7.15 14.74 -2.35
C SER A 123 -7.27 16.24 -2.65
N PRO A 124 -6.14 16.97 -2.77
CA PRO A 124 -6.16 18.35 -3.25
C PRO A 124 -6.79 18.44 -4.64
N ALA A 125 -7.55 19.50 -4.91
CA ALA A 125 -8.31 19.65 -6.16
C ALA A 125 -7.46 19.41 -7.43
N ARG A 126 -6.21 19.92 -7.43
CA ARG A 126 -5.25 19.74 -8.53
C ARG A 126 -4.88 18.27 -8.81
N PHE A 127 -4.88 17.42 -7.79
CA PHE A 127 -4.41 16.03 -7.89
C PHE A 127 -5.55 15.00 -7.80
N LYS A 128 -6.77 15.42 -7.48
CA LYS A 128 -7.91 14.53 -7.25
C LYS A 128 -8.14 13.54 -8.40
N ASP A 129 -8.28 14.03 -9.63
CA ASP A 129 -8.57 13.16 -10.77
C ASP A 129 -7.42 12.19 -11.08
N ALA A 130 -6.17 12.65 -10.93
CA ALA A 130 -5.01 11.81 -11.13
C ALA A 130 -4.90 10.74 -10.03
N ASN A 131 -5.14 11.09 -8.77
CA ASN A 131 -5.16 10.14 -7.64
C ASN A 131 -6.23 9.05 -7.81
N LEU A 132 -7.45 9.45 -8.17
CA LEU A 132 -8.55 8.50 -8.39
C LEU A 132 -8.28 7.58 -9.59
N ARG A 133 -7.71 8.12 -10.68
CA ARG A 133 -7.29 7.30 -11.83
C ARG A 133 -6.19 6.32 -11.45
N ALA A 134 -5.19 6.72 -10.67
CA ALA A 134 -4.12 5.84 -10.22
C ALA A 134 -4.66 4.69 -9.35
N LEU A 135 -5.54 5.00 -8.40
CA LEU A 135 -6.19 4.00 -7.56
C LEU A 135 -7.02 3.00 -8.40
N SER A 136 -7.83 3.51 -9.32
CA SER A 136 -8.66 2.70 -10.22
C SER A 136 -7.83 1.82 -11.16
N LEU A 137 -6.70 2.34 -11.67
CA LEU A 137 -5.78 1.61 -12.54
C LEU A 137 -5.21 0.39 -11.82
N GLY A 138 -4.73 0.57 -10.59
CA GLY A 138 -4.24 -0.53 -9.75
C GLY A 138 -5.31 -1.58 -9.47
N TYR A 139 -6.51 -1.13 -9.07
CA TYR A 139 -7.62 -2.03 -8.78
C TYR A 139 -8.03 -2.86 -10.00
N SER A 140 -8.15 -2.23 -11.16
CA SER A 140 -8.49 -2.91 -12.42
C SER A 140 -7.43 -3.94 -12.83
N ALA A 141 -6.14 -3.64 -12.61
CA ALA A 141 -5.05 -4.56 -12.91
C ALA A 141 -5.13 -5.86 -12.06
N SER A 142 -5.56 -5.76 -10.80
CA SER A 142 -5.73 -6.93 -9.93
C SER A 142 -6.84 -7.90 -10.40
N GLN A 143 -7.82 -7.42 -11.16
CA GLN A 143 -8.93 -8.26 -11.64
C GLN A 143 -8.57 -9.02 -12.93
N LYS A 144 -7.63 -8.50 -13.73
CA LYS A 144 -7.19 -9.14 -14.98
C LYS A 144 -6.35 -10.40 -14.78
N GLY A 145 -5.85 -10.62 -13.56
CA GLY A 145 -5.05 -11.78 -13.17
C GLY A 145 -5.80 -12.83 -12.35
N LYS A 146 -7.12 -12.72 -12.17
CA LYS A 146 -7.93 -13.81 -11.59
C LYS A 146 -8.25 -14.82 -12.70
N PRO A 147 -7.97 -16.13 -12.48
CA PRO A 147 -8.35 -17.17 -13.44
C PRO A 147 -9.86 -17.23 -13.66
#